data_AF-A0A7J9W789-F1
#
_entry.id   AF-A0A7J9W789-F1
#
_cell.length_a   1.000
_cell.length_b   1.000
_cell.length_c   1.000
_cell.angle_alpha   90.00
_cell.angle_beta   90.00
_cell.angle_gamma   90.00
#
_symmetry.space_group_name_H-M   'P 1'
#
loop_
_entity.id
_entity.type
_entity.pdbx_description
1 polymer ?
#
loop_
_entity_poly.entity_id
_entity_poly.type
_entity_poly.pdbx_seq_one_letter_code
_entity_poly.pdbx_strand_id
1 'polypeptide(L)'
;MSGDRFQLAVIVGSVRERRFGPVVADWFAGQAKPVGFVSYGGLSGGLRAVEPLRVVFAELNSVTIRNTVSFHQAGEQFDEHGSPRHPEGVNAAAGALLDQLAWWAWSLQEARSARPYVA
;
A
#
# COMPACT_ATOMS: atom_id res chain seq x y z
N MET A 1 20.71 -13.67 12.41
CA MET A 1 19.39 -14.32 12.61
C MET A 1 19.03 -15.03 11.30
N SER A 2 18.45 -16.23 11.33
CA SER A 2 17.96 -16.88 10.11
C SER A 2 16.67 -16.17 9.66
N GLY A 3 16.55 -15.91 8.36
CA GLY A 3 15.36 -15.32 7.75
C GLY A 3 14.66 -16.37 6.88
N ASP A 4 13.64 -17.00 7.43
CA ASP A 4 12.88 -18.06 6.76
C ASP A 4 11.96 -17.49 5.65
N ARG A 5 11.40 -18.35 4.79
CA ARG A 5 10.60 -17.95 3.61
C ARG A 5 9.33 -18.80 3.45
N PHE A 6 8.14 -18.16 3.37
CA PHE A 6 6.93 -18.74 2.78
C PHE A 6 7.32 -18.98 1.30
N GLN A 7 6.37 -19.49 0.53
CA GLN A 7 6.29 -19.09 -0.87
C GLN A 7 4.99 -18.31 -1.13
N LEU A 8 4.55 -18.27 -2.37
CA LEU A 8 3.27 -17.73 -2.78
C LEU A 8 2.94 -18.39 -4.11
N ALA A 9 1.72 -18.90 -4.26
CA ALA A 9 1.22 -19.42 -5.52
C ALA A 9 0.08 -18.53 -6.00
N VAL A 10 0.08 -18.21 -7.30
CA VAL A 10 -0.87 -17.28 -7.91
C VAL A 10 -1.47 -17.92 -9.16
N ILE A 11 -2.78 -18.10 -9.16
CA ILE A 11 -3.55 -18.61 -10.31
C ILE A 11 -3.70 -17.50 -11.36
N VAL A 12 -3.24 -17.76 -12.58
CA VAL A 12 -3.32 -16.83 -13.72
C VAL A 12 -4.01 -17.50 -14.90
N GLY A 13 -5.17 -16.96 -15.29
CA GLY A 13 -5.89 -17.38 -16.49
C GLY A 13 -5.28 -16.78 -17.77
N SER A 14 -4.97 -17.64 -18.75
CA SER A 14 -4.54 -17.22 -20.10
C SER A 14 -5.25 -18.06 -21.16
N VAL A 15 -5.82 -17.39 -22.17
CA VAL A 15 -6.39 -18.03 -23.38
C VAL A 15 -5.36 -18.17 -24.51
N ARG A 16 -4.06 -17.95 -24.23
CA ARG A 16 -2.95 -18.16 -25.16
C ARG A 16 -1.94 -19.15 -24.56
N GLU A 17 -1.54 -20.13 -25.36
CA GLU A 17 -0.59 -21.17 -24.96
C GLU A 17 0.86 -20.66 -24.83
N ARG A 18 1.65 -21.46 -24.08
CA ARG A 18 3.08 -21.31 -23.73
C ARG A 18 3.42 -20.26 -22.67
N ARG A 19 3.80 -20.77 -21.48
CA ARG A 19 4.72 -20.22 -20.43
C ARG A 19 4.62 -18.76 -19.94
N PHE A 20 3.76 -17.90 -20.48
CA PHE A 20 3.65 -16.49 -20.04
C PHE A 20 2.90 -16.33 -18.71
N GLY A 21 1.93 -17.21 -18.42
CA GLY A 21 1.14 -17.18 -17.18
C GLY A 21 2.00 -17.12 -15.91
N PRO A 22 2.98 -18.03 -15.70
CA PRO A 22 3.91 -17.96 -14.57
C PRO A 22 4.68 -16.64 -14.44
N VAL A 23 5.08 -16.02 -15.55
CA VAL A 23 5.81 -14.73 -15.52
C VAL A 23 4.92 -13.60 -14.98
N VAL A 24 3.63 -13.61 -15.33
CA VAL A 24 2.63 -12.68 -14.77
C VAL A 24 2.31 -13.06 -13.32
N ALA A 25 2.27 -14.35 -12.99
CA ALA A 25 2.01 -14.86 -11.64
C ALA A 25 3.07 -14.40 -10.65
N ASP A 26 4.36 -14.56 -10.98
CA ASP A 26 5.48 -14.13 -10.13
C ASP A 26 5.53 -12.60 -9.98
N TRP A 27 5.20 -11.86 -11.03
CA TRP A 27 5.09 -10.40 -10.97
C TRP A 27 3.91 -9.92 -10.11
N PHE A 28 2.77 -10.63 -10.14
CA PHE A 28 1.57 -10.30 -9.37
C PHE A 28 1.68 -10.77 -7.90
N ALA A 29 2.35 -11.90 -7.65
CA ALA A 29 2.74 -12.37 -6.32
C ALA A 29 3.49 -11.29 -5.53
N GLY A 30 4.36 -10.54 -6.21
CA GLY A 30 5.08 -9.41 -5.62
C GLY A 30 4.20 -8.22 -5.19
N GLN A 31 2.88 -8.22 -5.45
CA GLN A 31 1.98 -7.09 -5.20
C GLN A 31 1.19 -7.14 -3.89
N ALA A 32 1.23 -8.25 -3.13
CA ALA A 32 0.55 -8.39 -1.84
C ALA A 32 1.16 -7.49 -0.74
N LYS A 33 0.95 -6.18 -0.86
CA LYS A 33 1.64 -5.12 -0.13
C LYS A 33 0.70 -4.44 0.86
N PRO A 34 1.23 -3.89 1.97
CA PRO A 34 0.52 -2.87 2.71
C PRO A 34 0.45 -1.59 1.85
N VAL A 35 -0.73 -0.99 1.75
CA VAL A 35 -0.97 0.22 0.94
C VAL A 35 -1.46 1.34 1.84
N GLY A 36 -0.56 2.28 2.14
CA GLY A 36 -0.87 3.54 2.79
C GLY A 36 -1.27 4.59 1.77
N PHE A 37 -2.12 5.54 2.18
CA PHE A 37 -2.56 6.64 1.32
C PHE A 37 -2.05 7.99 1.86
N VAL A 38 -1.57 8.81 0.92
CA VAL A 38 -1.33 10.24 1.11
C VAL A 38 -2.13 10.96 0.02
N SER A 39 -3.01 11.87 0.41
CA SER A 39 -3.88 12.61 -0.51
C SER A 39 -3.84 14.11 -0.28
N TYR A 40 -4.17 14.87 -1.30
CA TYR A 40 -4.34 16.32 -1.21
C TYR A 40 -5.51 16.78 -2.08
N GLY A 41 -6.02 17.97 -1.80
CA GLY A 41 -7.07 18.59 -2.61
C GLY A 41 -7.66 19.82 -1.95
N GLY A 42 -8.87 20.19 -2.38
CA GLY A 42 -9.66 21.25 -1.75
C GLY A 42 -10.26 20.80 -0.40
N LEU A 43 -11.52 21.16 -0.15
CA LEU A 43 -12.22 20.91 1.12
C LEU A 43 -12.18 19.45 1.61
N SER A 44 -12.10 18.46 0.72
CA SER A 44 -12.03 17.02 1.08
C SER A 44 -10.62 16.47 1.28
N GLY A 45 -9.56 17.26 1.09
CA GLY A 45 -8.16 16.80 1.21
C GLY A 45 -7.78 15.64 0.29
N GLY A 46 -8.57 15.38 -0.75
CA GLY A 46 -8.40 14.24 -1.67
C GLY A 46 -9.00 12.91 -1.18
N LEU A 47 -9.62 12.85 0.00
CA LEU A 47 -10.16 11.59 0.56
C LEU A 47 -11.20 10.91 -0.35
N ARG A 48 -11.99 11.68 -1.10
CA ARG A 48 -12.95 11.17 -2.10
C ARG A 48 -12.31 10.39 -3.27
N ALA A 49 -10.99 10.52 -3.47
CA ALA A 49 -10.23 9.68 -4.41
C ALA A 49 -9.65 8.44 -3.71
N VAL A 50 -9.32 8.54 -2.42
CA VAL A 50 -8.83 7.41 -1.60
C VAL A 50 -9.95 6.37 -1.38
N GLU A 51 -11.18 6.82 -1.14
CA GLU A 51 -12.37 5.97 -0.90
C GLU A 51 -12.57 4.89 -1.99
N PRO A 52 -12.71 5.21 -3.29
CA PRO A 52 -12.84 4.19 -4.33
C PRO A 52 -11.55 3.40 -4.58
N LEU A 53 -10.36 4.01 -4.41
CA LEU A 53 -9.09 3.29 -4.55
C LEU A 53 -8.95 2.15 -3.54
N ARG A 54 -9.56 2.23 -2.36
CA ARG A 54 -9.55 1.12 -1.38
C ARG A 54 -10.22 -0.15 -1.89
N VAL A 55 -11.26 -0.01 -2.72
CA VAL A 55 -11.90 -1.17 -3.38
C VAL A 55 -10.99 -1.70 -4.48
N VAL A 56 -10.40 -0.83 -5.30
CA VAL A 56 -9.45 -1.24 -6.36
C VAL A 56 -8.26 -2.01 -5.78
N PHE A 57 -7.70 -1.57 -4.64
CA PHE A 57 -6.58 -2.28 -4.00
C PHE A 57 -6.96 -3.60 -3.34
N ALA A 58 -8.24 -3.83 -3.00
CA ALA A 58 -8.70 -5.15 -2.54
C ALA A 58 -8.61 -6.18 -3.69
N GLU A 59 -9.04 -5.82 -4.90
CA GLU A 59 -8.92 -6.65 -6.11
C GLU A 59 -7.45 -6.88 -6.54
N LEU A 60 -6.52 -6.05 -6.05
CA LEU A 60 -5.07 -6.20 -6.26
C LEU A 60 -4.37 -6.98 -5.13
N ASN A 61 -5.12 -7.79 -4.35
CA ASN A 61 -4.62 -8.57 -3.21
C ASN A 61 -3.78 -7.75 -2.20
N SER A 62 -4.06 -6.45 -2.08
CA SER A 62 -3.29 -5.51 -1.26
C SER A 62 -4.02 -5.14 0.04
N VAL A 63 -3.28 -5.01 1.14
CA VAL A 63 -3.86 -4.69 2.45
C VAL A 63 -3.83 -3.18 2.65
N THR A 64 -4.96 -2.51 2.48
CA THR A 64 -5.00 -1.05 2.68
C THR A 64 -4.96 -0.65 4.15
N ILE A 65 -4.10 0.32 4.48
CA ILE A 65 -3.97 0.85 5.84
C ILE A 65 -5.12 1.80 6.14
N ARG A 66 -5.73 1.73 7.34
CA ARG A 66 -6.86 2.60 7.73
C ARG A 66 -6.44 4.07 7.82
N ASN A 67 -5.29 4.34 8.44
CA ASN A 67 -4.75 5.69 8.53
C ASN A 67 -4.43 6.25 7.13
N THR A 68 -4.46 7.58 6.99
CA THR A 68 -4.26 8.30 5.72
C THR A 68 -3.81 9.72 6.04
N VAL A 69 -2.79 10.22 5.35
CA VAL A 69 -2.38 11.62 5.45
C VAL A 69 -3.16 12.42 4.40
N SER A 70 -3.83 13.50 4.81
CA SER A 70 -4.78 14.26 3.98
C SER A 70 -4.51 15.76 4.07
N PHE A 71 -4.14 16.41 2.97
CA PHE A 71 -3.87 17.84 2.90
C PHE A 71 -5.06 18.60 2.31
N HIS A 72 -5.86 19.20 3.18
CA HIS A 72 -6.96 20.10 2.83
C HIS A 72 -6.39 21.48 2.47
N GLN A 73 -6.77 22.02 1.31
CA GLN A 73 -6.23 23.28 0.76
C GLN A 73 -4.69 23.27 0.70
N ALA A 74 -4.09 22.22 0.11
CA ALA A 74 -2.65 21.96 0.23
C ALA A 74 -1.71 23.13 -0.13
N GLY A 75 -2.09 24.03 -1.05
CA GLY A 75 -1.31 25.24 -1.35
C GLY A 75 -1.15 26.22 -0.18
N GLU A 76 -2.04 26.16 0.81
CA GLU A 76 -1.97 26.94 2.06
C GLU A 76 -1.08 26.21 3.12
N GLN A 77 -0.97 24.88 3.05
CA GLN A 77 -0.32 24.03 4.06
C GLN A 77 1.21 24.01 3.98
N PHE A 78 1.79 24.36 2.83
CA PHE A 78 3.23 24.32 2.57
C PHE A 78 3.82 25.71 2.32
N ASP A 79 5.09 25.89 2.66
CA ASP A 79 5.87 27.11 2.39
C ASP A 79 6.51 27.10 0.98
N GLU A 80 7.23 28.18 0.66
CA GLU A 80 7.94 28.35 -0.61
C GLU A 80 9.15 27.43 -0.81
N HIS A 81 9.53 26.66 0.23
CA HIS A 81 10.55 25.62 0.17
C HIS A 81 9.94 24.21 0.11
N GLY A 82 8.61 24.10 0.07
CA GLY A 82 7.89 22.82 0.07
C GLY A 82 7.84 22.12 1.42
N SER A 83 8.10 22.83 2.53
CA SER A 83 7.98 22.30 3.90
C SER A 83 6.60 22.60 4.50
N PRO A 84 6.02 21.72 5.34
CA PRO A 84 4.74 21.99 5.99
C PRO A 84 4.83 23.13 6.99
N ARG A 85 3.92 24.11 6.91
CA ARG A 85 3.88 25.28 7.83
C ARG A 85 3.54 24.89 9.27
N HIS A 86 2.85 23.77 9.46
CA HIS A 86 2.46 23.22 10.76
C HIS A 86 2.89 21.74 10.83
N PRO A 87 4.19 21.46 11.03
CA PRO A 87 4.76 20.13 10.81
C PRO A 87 4.32 19.08 11.85
N GLU A 88 3.96 19.47 13.07
CA GLU A 88 3.63 18.50 14.14
C GLU A 88 2.46 17.58 13.79
N GLY A 89 1.34 18.14 13.30
CA GLY A 89 0.14 17.37 12.99
C GLY A 89 0.33 16.42 11.80
N VAL A 90 1.03 16.87 10.75
CA VAL A 90 1.36 16.03 9.59
C VAL A 90 2.39 14.96 9.95
N ASN A 91 3.41 15.28 10.75
CA ASN A 91 4.42 14.32 11.18
C ASN A 91 3.82 13.23 12.09
N ALA A 92 2.90 13.60 12.99
CA ALA A 92 2.15 12.63 13.80
C ALA A 92 1.26 11.71 12.94
N ALA A 93 0.54 12.27 11.96
CA ALA A 93 -0.29 11.49 11.03
C ALA A 93 0.56 10.59 10.11
N ALA A 94 1.73 11.06 9.66
CA ALA A 94 2.67 10.30 8.85
C ALA A 94 3.33 9.17 9.65
N GLY A 95 3.76 9.43 10.90
CA GLY A 95 4.26 8.39 11.82
C GLY A 95 3.22 7.30 12.04
N ALA A 96 2.00 7.67 12.46
CA ALA A 96 0.91 6.72 12.67
C ALA A 96 0.44 5.98 11.40
N LEU A 97 0.75 6.49 10.20
CA LEU A 97 0.59 5.76 8.93
C LEU A 97 1.75 4.79 8.69
N LEU A 98 2.99 5.24 8.87
CA LEU A 98 4.21 4.47 8.65
C LEU A 98 4.34 3.31 9.65
N ASP A 99 3.98 3.49 10.91
CA ASP A 99 3.98 2.43 11.93
C ASP A 99 3.03 1.28 11.53
N GLN A 100 1.82 1.62 11.06
CA GLN A 100 0.86 0.64 10.56
C GLN A 100 1.33 0.00 9.24
N LEU A 101 1.89 0.79 8.33
CA LEU A 101 2.45 0.30 7.06
C LEU A 101 3.60 -0.69 7.30
N ALA A 102 4.50 -0.37 8.23
CA ALA A 102 5.66 -1.18 8.58
C ALA A 102 5.26 -2.44 9.36
N TRP A 103 4.34 -2.34 10.32
CA TRP A 103 3.76 -3.51 10.99
C TRP A 103 3.19 -4.49 9.97
N TRP A 104 2.33 -4.03 9.04
CA TRP A 104 1.82 -4.88 7.97
C TRP A 104 2.90 -5.30 6.96
N ALA A 105 3.96 -4.51 6.74
CA ALA A 105 5.06 -4.93 5.86
C ALA A 105 5.82 -6.12 6.44
N TRP A 106 6.11 -6.10 7.74
CA TRP A 106 6.78 -7.20 8.45
C TRP A 106 5.83 -8.38 8.71
N SER A 107 4.56 -8.13 9.04
CA SER A 107 3.51 -9.15 9.17
C SER A 107 2.92 -9.63 7.84
N LEU A 108 3.40 -9.11 6.70
CA LEU A 108 3.30 -9.70 5.36
C LEU A 108 4.67 -10.17 4.83
N GLN A 109 5.76 -10.00 5.59
CA GLN A 109 7.06 -10.63 5.35
C GLN A 109 7.22 -11.94 6.13
N GLU A 110 6.88 -12.04 7.44
CA GLU A 110 6.13 -13.23 7.89
C GLU A 110 4.66 -13.04 7.46
N ALA A 111 3.86 -14.09 7.33
CA ALA A 111 2.92 -14.19 6.22
C ALA A 111 3.58 -14.11 4.81
N ARG A 112 4.93 -14.09 4.73
CA ARG A 112 5.80 -14.56 3.63
C ARG A 112 7.11 -15.27 4.10
N SER A 113 7.16 -15.87 5.33
CA SER A 113 8.34 -16.54 5.97
C SER A 113 8.21 -18.03 6.45
N ALA A 114 7.19 -18.81 6.05
CA ALA A 114 6.91 -20.21 6.43
C ALA A 114 5.88 -20.95 5.53
N ARG A 115 4.64 -20.45 5.39
CA ARG A 115 3.47 -21.16 4.81
C ARG A 115 2.94 -20.56 3.49
N PRO A 116 3.24 -21.04 2.27
CA PRO A 116 2.88 -20.33 1.02
C PRO A 116 1.49 -19.64 0.96
N TYR A 117 1.43 -18.34 0.64
CA TYR A 117 0.15 -17.65 0.38
C TYR A 117 -0.37 -18.18 -0.97
N VAL A 118 -1.50 -18.87 -0.99
CA VAL A 118 -2.05 -19.45 -2.22
C VAL A 118 -3.31 -18.69 -2.61
N ALA A 119 -3.27 -18.05 -3.79
CA ALA A 119 -4.35 -17.31 -4.42
C ALA A 119 -4.70 -17.97 -5.77
#